data_AF-A0A7X1B619-F1
#
_entry.id   AF-A0A7X1B619-F1
#
_cell.length_a   1.000
_cell.length_b   1.000
_cell.length_c   1.000
_cell.angle_alpha   90.00
_cell.angle_beta   90.00
_cell.angle_gamma   90.00
#
_symmetry.space_group_name_H-M   'P 1'
#
loop_
_entity.id
_entity.type
_entity.pdbx_description
1 polymer ?
#
loop_
_entity_poly.entity_id
_entity_poly.type
_entity_poly.pdbx_seq_one_letter_code
_entity_poly.pdbx_strand_id
1 'polypeptide(L)'
;MIVTRISEITNYGIDYLHESKKETLLWIEFHTANAFKRDLLNYDLICLQLSKEDKNEGIELDEEDPKWNELINELPKRIDGFRDWKIWFSEVAHPAFKTNLVRIYER
;
A
#
# COMPACT_ATOMS: atom_id res chain seq x y z
N MET A 1 -1.48 3.87 14.77
CA MET A 1 -0.12 3.48 14.39
C MET A 1 -0.25 2.25 13.53
N ILE A 2 0.29 2.25 12.32
CA ILE A 2 0.33 1.04 11.49
C ILE A 2 1.24 0.05 12.19
N VAL A 3 0.75 -1.16 12.44
CA VAL A 3 1.50 -2.24 13.12
C VAL A 3 2.13 -3.20 12.10
N THR A 4 1.88 -2.96 10.82
CA THR A 4 2.39 -3.77 9.72
C THR A 4 3.69 -3.20 9.17
N ARG A 5 4.68 -4.07 8.95
CA ARG A 5 5.96 -3.72 8.33
C ARG A 5 6.34 -4.74 7.28
N ILE A 6 6.84 -4.30 6.13
CA ILE A 6 7.39 -5.20 5.12
C ILE A 6 8.69 -5.82 5.64
N SER A 7 8.76 -7.15 5.64
CA SER A 7 9.99 -7.89 5.88
C SER A 7 10.72 -8.21 4.58
N GLU A 8 10.00 -8.60 3.52
CA GLU A 8 10.58 -8.93 2.21
C GLU A 8 9.56 -8.78 1.08
N ILE A 9 10.04 -8.38 -0.11
CA ILE A 9 9.26 -8.38 -1.34
C ILE A 9 9.85 -9.49 -2.21
N THR A 10 9.05 -10.51 -2.49
CA THR A 10 9.50 -11.74 -3.14
C THR A 10 8.90 -11.89 -4.52
N ASN A 11 9.30 -12.94 -5.23
CA ASN A 11 8.70 -13.29 -6.50
C ASN A 11 7.22 -13.71 -6.40
N TYR A 12 6.76 -14.13 -5.22
CA TYR A 12 5.42 -14.68 -5.01
C TYR A 12 4.47 -13.72 -4.29
N GLY A 13 5.01 -12.80 -3.48
CA GLY A 13 4.21 -11.87 -2.70
C GLY A 13 5.04 -10.94 -1.82
N ILE A 14 4.36 -10.33 -0.86
CA ILE A 14 4.95 -9.48 0.18
C ILE A 14 4.93 -10.27 1.48
N ASP A 15 6.11 -10.50 2.05
CA ASP A 15 6.24 -11.00 3.41
C ASP A 15 6.20 -9.81 4.38
N TYR A 16 5.28 -9.82 5.33
CA TYR A 16 5.12 -8.74 6.30
C TYR A 16 5.04 -9.26 7.74
N LEU A 17 5.34 -8.37 8.68
CA LEU A 17 5.14 -8.57 10.10
C LEU A 17 3.91 -7.77 10.52
N HIS A 18 2.93 -8.43 11.12
CA HIS A 18 1.75 -7.80 11.73
C HIS A 18 1.60 -8.30 13.16
N GLU A 19 1.61 -7.41 14.15
CA GLU A 19 1.54 -7.78 15.59
C GLU A 19 2.54 -8.88 16.01
N SER A 20 3.75 -8.85 15.43
CA SER A 20 4.81 -9.87 15.62
C SER A 20 4.55 -11.24 14.98
N LYS A 21 3.50 -11.40 14.18
CA LYS A 21 3.29 -12.57 13.32
C LYS A 21 3.86 -12.28 11.94
N LYS A 22 4.59 -13.26 11.38
CA LYS A 22 5.03 -13.22 9.99
C LYS A 22 3.96 -13.84 9.10
N GLU A 23 3.54 -13.10 8.09
CA GLU A 23 2.55 -13.51 7.10
C GLU A 23 3.01 -13.14 5.69
N THR A 24 2.34 -13.70 4.68
CA THR A 24 2.62 -13.43 3.27
C THR A 24 1.32 -13.07 2.57
N LEU A 25 1.34 -11.95 1.84
CA LEU A 25 0.28 -11.55 0.90
C LEU A 25 0.76 -11.89 -0.51
N LEU A 26 0.17 -12.91 -1.14
CA LEU A 26 0.60 -13.35 -2.47
C LEU A 26 0.12 -12.39 -3.56
N TRP A 27 0.92 -12.19 -4.60
CA TRP A 27 0.58 -11.34 -5.75
C TRP A 27 -0.75 -11.72 -6.40
N ILE A 28 -1.06 -13.02 -6.44
CA ILE A 28 -2.30 -13.55 -7.02
C ILE A 28 -3.54 -13.25 -6.16
N GLU A 29 -3.36 -13.07 -4.85
CA GLU A 29 -4.44 -12.75 -3.91
C GLU A 29 -4.81 -11.26 -3.92
N PHE A 30 -4.02 -10.40 -4.56
CA PHE A 30 -4.33 -8.97 -4.66
C PHE A 30 -5.58 -8.74 -5.47
N HIS A 31 -6.56 -8.11 -4.83
CA HIS A 31 -7.81 -7.74 -5.47
C HIS A 31 -7.95 -6.23 -5.59
N THR A 32 -7.61 -5.48 -4.54
CA THR A 32 -7.75 -4.01 -4.54
C THR A 32 -6.54 -3.34 -3.91
N ALA A 33 -6.25 -2.12 -4.36
CA ALA A 33 -5.31 -1.23 -3.70
C ALA A 33 -5.89 0.19 -3.58
N ASN A 34 -5.91 0.69 -2.36
CA ASN A 34 -6.34 2.06 -2.04
C ASN A 34 -5.14 2.84 -1.54
N ALA A 35 -4.81 3.94 -2.21
CA ALA A 35 -3.89 4.93 -1.69
C ALA A 35 -4.68 6.06 -1.05
N PHE A 36 -4.21 6.55 0.09
CA PHE A 36 -4.84 7.64 0.81
C PHE A 36 -3.80 8.36 1.66
N LYS A 37 -4.21 9.50 2.19
CA LYS A 37 -3.42 10.30 3.10
C LYS A 37 -3.96 10.17 4.50
N ARG A 38 -3.08 9.94 5.47
CA ARG A 38 -3.40 10.00 6.89
C ARG A 38 -2.90 11.32 7.44
N ASP A 39 -3.84 12.17 7.85
CA ASP A 39 -3.53 13.44 8.47
C ASP A 39 -3.03 13.19 9.92
N LEU A 40 -1.76 13.50 10.19
CA LEU A 40 -1.20 13.55 11.54
C LEU A 40 -1.14 15.01 12.02
N LEU A 41 -0.72 15.23 13.27
CA LEU A 41 -0.80 16.56 13.91
C LEU A 41 -0.04 17.66 13.13
N ASN A 42 1.10 17.32 12.52
CA ASN A 42 2.02 18.27 11.91
C ASN A 42 2.50 17.88 10.50
N TYR A 43 2.11 16.71 10.00
CA TYR A 43 2.44 16.24 8.66
C TYR A 43 1.38 15.25 8.19
N ASP A 44 1.39 15.00 6.88
CA ASP A 44 0.56 13.99 6.26
C ASP A 44 1.44 12.76 5.95
N LEU A 45 0.87 11.56 6.08
CA LEU A 45 1.49 10.32 5.61
C LEU A 45 0.74 9.77 4.41
N ILE A 46 1.46 9.43 3.34
CA ILE A 46 0.90 8.61 2.27
C ILE A 46 0.82 7.17 2.74
N CYS A 47 -0.38 6.60 2.67
CA CYS A 47 -0.68 5.24 3.04
C CYS A 47 -1.17 4.45 1.83
N LEU A 48 -0.90 3.15 1.87
CA LEU A 48 -1.35 2.18 0.89
C LEU A 48 -2.00 1.01 1.62
N GLN A 49 -3.28 0.76 1.30
CA GLN A 49 -4.00 -0.43 1.73
C GLN A 49 -4.10 -1.40 0.57
N LEU A 50 -3.65 -2.62 0.80
CA LEU A 50 -3.62 -3.73 -0.14
C LEU A 50 -4.53 -4.82 0.40
N SER A 51 -5.59 -5.18 -0.33
CA SER A 51 -6.61 -6.10 0.17
C SER A 51 -6.81 -7.32 -0.73
N LYS A 52 -7.15 -8.44 -0.08
CA LYS A 52 -7.60 -9.67 -0.72
C LYS A 52 -9.07 -9.53 -1.16
N GLU A 53 -9.57 -10.49 -1.93
CA GLU A 53 -10.92 -10.51 -2.50
C GLU A 53 -11.99 -10.25 -1.40
N ASP A 54 -12.67 -9.10 -1.51
CA ASP A 54 -13.87 -8.66 -0.78
C ASP A 54 -13.85 -8.53 0.75
N LYS A 55 -12.69 -8.65 1.38
CA LYS A 55 -12.55 -8.33 2.80
C LYS A 55 -11.47 -7.28 2.94
N ASN A 56 -11.67 -6.29 3.80
CA ASN A 56 -10.60 -5.39 4.27
C ASN A 56 -9.44 -6.16 4.97
N GLU A 57 -9.39 -7.49 4.85
CA GLU A 57 -8.27 -8.36 5.14
C GLU A 57 -7.15 -8.10 4.13
N GLY A 58 -5.99 -7.72 4.66
CA GLY A 58 -4.84 -7.32 3.86
C GLY A 58 -3.86 -6.53 4.72
N ILE A 59 -3.02 -5.74 4.06
CA ILE A 59 -2.02 -4.94 4.74
C ILE A 59 -2.22 -3.46 4.47
N GLU A 60 -2.05 -2.66 5.50
CA GLU A 60 -1.89 -1.21 5.39
C GLU A 60 -0.42 -0.89 5.67
N LEU A 61 0.17 -0.04 4.84
CA LEU A 61 1.55 0.41 4.94
C LEU A 61 1.57 1.93 4.73
N ASP A 62 2.59 2.60 5.24
CA ASP A 62 2.83 4.01 4.99
C ASP A 62 4.24 4.25 4.43
N GLU A 63 4.46 5.47 3.96
CA GLU A 63 5.72 5.89 3.35
C GLU A 63 6.93 5.92 4.30
N GLU A 64 6.73 5.70 5.61
CA GLU A 64 7.83 5.52 6.57
C GLU A 64 8.36 4.09 6.59
N ASP A 65 7.68 3.11 5.96
CA ASP A 65 8.22 1.75 5.83
C ASP A 65 9.53 1.77 5.02
N PRO A 66 10.65 1.20 5.53
CA PRO A 66 11.93 1.22 4.83
C PRO A 66 11.92 0.60 3.43
N LYS A 67 10.96 -0.28 3.13
CA LYS A 67 10.76 -0.93 1.83
C LYS A 67 9.65 -0.30 1.00
N TRP A 68 9.10 0.83 1.43
CA TRP A 68 8.07 1.57 0.69
C TRP A 68 8.46 1.83 -0.76
N ASN A 69 9.64 2.41 -0.98
CA ASN A 69 10.13 2.71 -2.33
C ASN A 69 10.30 1.46 -3.20
N GLU A 70 10.69 0.33 -2.60
CA GLU A 70 10.78 -0.94 -3.31
C GLU A 70 9.37 -1.42 -3.70
N LEU A 71 8.43 -1.38 -2.76
CA LEU A 71 7.03 -1.79 -2.97
C LEU A 71 6.35 -1.03 -4.12
N ILE A 72 6.34 0.31 -4.06
CA ILE A 72 5.66 1.14 -5.06
C ILE A 72 6.24 0.98 -6.47
N ASN A 73 7.52 0.59 -6.58
CA ASN A 73 8.18 0.31 -7.85
C ASN A 73 7.91 -1.12 -8.36
N GLU A 74 7.70 -2.09 -7.47
CA GLU A 74 7.45 -3.48 -7.84
C GLU A 74 5.99 -3.76 -8.19
N LEU A 75 5.02 -3.07 -7.55
CA LEU A 75 3.59 -3.23 -7.81
C LEU A 75 3.21 -3.18 -9.31
N PRO A 76 3.53 -2.10 -10.07
CA PRO A 76 3.19 -2.02 -11.49
C PRO A 76 3.95 -3.02 -12.38
N LYS A 77 5.05 -3.61 -11.90
CA LYS A 77 5.79 -4.64 -12.65
C LYS A 77 5.19 -6.03 -12.46
N ARG A 78 4.48 -6.26 -11.37
CA ARG A 78 3.98 -7.57 -10.94
C ARG A 78 2.48 -7.73 -11.13
N ILE A 79 1.76 -6.60 -11.11
CA ILE A 79 0.30 -6.56 -11.21
C ILE A 79 -0.06 -5.70 -12.42
N ASP A 80 -0.57 -6.35 -13.46
CA ASP A 80 -1.03 -5.64 -14.66
C ASP A 80 -2.22 -4.74 -14.33
N GLY A 81 -2.25 -3.53 -14.90
CA GLY A 81 -3.25 -2.51 -14.58
C GLY A 81 -3.02 -1.73 -13.29
N PHE A 82 -1.98 -2.03 -12.50
CA PHE A 82 -1.64 -1.22 -11.32
C PHE A 82 -1.06 0.13 -11.75
N ARG A 83 -1.62 1.23 -11.24
CA ARG A 83 -1.19 2.58 -11.61
C ARG A 83 0.22 2.89 -11.06
N ASP A 84 1.06 3.50 -11.87
CA ASP A 84 2.40 3.96 -11.45
C ASP A 84 2.31 5.03 -10.35
N TRP A 85 3.19 4.94 -9.35
CA TRP A 85 3.31 5.92 -8.25
C TRP A 85 3.23 7.37 -8.70
N LYS A 86 3.97 7.72 -9.77
CA LYS A 86 4.04 9.10 -10.27
C LYS A 86 2.70 9.60 -10.78
N ILE A 87 1.80 8.71 -11.17
CA ILE A 87 0.47 9.04 -11.69
C ILE A 87 -0.49 9.32 -10.54
N TRP A 88 -0.53 8.46 -9.53
CA TRP A 88 -1.53 8.58 -8.45
C TRP A 88 -1.05 9.40 -7.25
N PHE A 89 0.26 9.60 -7.06
CA PHE A 89 0.79 10.35 -5.91
C PHE A 89 0.16 11.73 -5.78
N SER A 90 0.07 12.50 -6.88
CA SER A 90 -0.49 13.85 -6.82
C SER A 90 -1.98 13.87 -6.47
N GLU A 91 -2.73 12.83 -6.86
CA GLU A 91 -4.16 12.70 -6.53
C GLU A 91 -4.37 12.44 -5.03
N VAL A 92 -3.42 11.76 -4.39
CA VAL A 92 -3.46 11.45 -2.96
C VAL A 92 -2.90 12.61 -2.13
N ALA A 93 -1.78 13.20 -2.57
CA ALA A 93 -1.11 14.26 -1.83
C ALA A 93 -1.94 15.56 -1.75
N HIS A 94 -2.75 15.85 -2.78
CA HIS A 94 -3.44 17.12 -2.92
C HIS A 94 -4.97 17.01 -2.99
N PRO A 95 -5.71 17.92 -2.30
CA PRO A 95 -5.23 19.03 -1.49
C PRO A 95 -4.66 18.60 -0.12
N ALA A 96 -3.90 19.49 0.52
CA ALA A 96 -3.36 19.28 1.87
C ALA A 96 -4.49 19.04 2.91
N PHE A 97 -4.22 18.26 3.97
CA PHE A 97 -5.16 18.00 5.08
C PHE A 97 -6.54 17.43 4.66
N LYS A 98 -6.53 16.53 3.68
CA LYS A 98 -7.69 15.76 3.24
C LYS A 98 -7.24 14.33 2.99
N THR A 99 -8.04 13.35 3.42
CA THR A 99 -7.71 11.94 3.27
C THR A 99 -7.46 11.49 1.83
N ASN A 100 -8.08 12.12 0.83
CA ASN A 100 -7.86 11.83 -0.60
C ASN A 100 -7.75 10.34 -0.92
N LEU A 101 -8.81 9.58 -0.61
CA LEU A 101 -8.87 8.15 -0.90
C LEU A 101 -8.98 7.93 -2.41
N VAL A 102 -8.00 7.22 -2.97
CA VAL A 102 -7.90 6.90 -4.40
C VAL A 102 -7.75 5.38 -4.55
N ARG A 103 -8.68 4.76 -5.29
CA ARG A 103 -8.53 3.39 -5.76
C ARG A 103 -7.50 3.40 -6.90
N ILE A 104 -6.35 2.77 -6.68
CA ILE A 104 -5.25 2.76 -7.66
C ILE A 104 -5.11 1.43 -8.41
N TYR A 105 -5.83 0.40 -7.96
CA TYR A 105 -5.93 -0.89 -8.62
C TYR A 105 -7.18 -1.64 -8.16
N GLU A 106 -7.81 -2.37 -9.09
CA GLU A 106 -8.91 -3.30 -8.88
C GLU A 106 -8.87 -4.37 -9.98
N ARG A 107 -9.10 -5.64 -9.63
CA ARG A 107 -9.12 -6.78 -10.57
C ARG A 107 -10.53 -7.21 -10.92
#